data_AF-A0A3B1B181-F1
#
_entry.id   AF-A0A3B1B181-F1
#
_cell.length_a   1.000
_cell.length_b   1.000
_cell.length_c   1.000
_cell.angle_alpha   90.00
_cell.angle_beta   90.00
_cell.angle_gamma   90.00
#
_symmetry.space_group_name_H-M   'P 1'
#
loop_
_entity.id
_entity.type
_entity.pdbx_description
1 polymer ?
#
loop_
_entity_poly.entity_id
_entity_poly.type
_entity_poly.pdbx_seq_one_letter_code
_entity_poly.pdbx_strand_id
1 'polypeptide(L)'
;MSIEYSESLEEATQIARTALPLASQFALPANPVNYAVLYEYVAGQNPPLSAALDQLRENAKDLTDAQLNALYHSFISGNDEQALKEVRQALSGMVDSTRNSLDKVSQTSQAYQENLDVSAKQLTDAEPSGAVDIITHLIDETLRMQAASRSLQEELAKTNEDLSSLRTE
;
A
#
# COMPACT_ATOMS: atom_id res chain seq x y z
N MET A 1 -9.72 31.33 -2.44
CA MET A 1 -8.35 31.22 -1.90
C MET A 1 -7.88 29.87 -2.41
N SER A 2 -6.94 29.86 -3.35
CA SER A 2 -6.43 28.61 -3.91
C SER A 2 -5.62 27.91 -2.83
N ILE A 3 -5.94 26.65 -2.54
CA ILE A 3 -5.17 25.84 -1.60
C ILE A 3 -3.97 25.35 -2.41
N GLU A 4 -2.77 25.86 -2.11
CA GLU A 4 -1.53 25.37 -2.70
C GLU A 4 -1.02 24.23 -1.82
N TYR A 5 -1.12 23.01 -2.34
CA TYR A 5 -0.52 21.83 -1.73
C TYR A 5 1.00 21.96 -1.80
N SER A 6 1.59 22.35 -0.67
CA SER A 6 3.04 22.54 -0.49
C SER A 6 3.62 21.52 0.49
N GLU A 7 2.84 20.48 0.80
CA GLU A 7 3.23 19.37 1.67
C GLU A 7 4.45 18.68 1.08
N SER A 8 5.44 18.43 1.93
CA SER A 8 6.52 17.52 1.58
C SER A 8 5.95 16.12 1.30
N LEU A 9 6.67 15.31 0.53
CA LEU A 9 6.25 13.94 0.25
C LEU A 9 6.05 13.13 1.56
N GLU A 10 6.85 13.41 2.59
CA GLU A 10 6.74 12.77 3.91
C GLU A 10 5.41 13.13 4.59
N GLU A 11 5.03 14.41 4.58
CA GLU A 11 3.75 14.88 5.11
C GLU A 11 2.58 14.30 4.33
N ALA A 12 2.62 14.36 3.00
CA ALA A 12 1.60 13.80 2.12
C ALA A 12 1.41 12.28 2.33
N THR A 13 2.51 11.55 2.52
CA THR A 13 2.49 10.11 2.79
C THR A 13 1.91 9.81 4.17
N GLN A 14 2.23 10.61 5.18
CA GLN A 14 1.67 10.45 6.52
C GLN A 14 0.17 10.76 6.55
N ILE A 15 -0.27 11.77 5.80
CA ILE A 15 -1.67 12.09 5.57
C ILE A 15 -2.35 10.91 4.89
N ALA A 16 -1.79 10.36 3.80
CA ALA A 16 -2.34 9.20 3.09
C ALA A 16 -2.45 7.93 3.97
N ARG A 17 -1.40 7.62 4.77
CA ARG A 17 -1.39 6.48 5.72
C ARG A 17 -2.45 6.61 6.81
N THR A 18 -2.88 7.83 7.11
CA THR A 18 -3.95 8.09 8.08
C THR A 18 -5.32 8.15 7.39
N ALA A 19 -5.41 8.74 6.20
CA ALA A 19 -6.64 8.91 5.43
C ALA A 19 -7.20 7.59 4.87
N LEU A 20 -6.34 6.69 4.38
CA LEU A 20 -6.78 5.41 3.80
C LEU A 20 -7.50 4.50 4.82
N PRO A 21 -6.99 4.29 6.05
CA PRO A 21 -7.73 3.57 7.08
C PRO A 21 -9.04 4.25 7.50
N LEU A 22 -9.15 5.58 7.41
CA LEU A 22 -10.40 6.29 7.71
C LEU A 22 -11.51 5.92 6.72
N ALA A 23 -11.20 5.68 5.45
CA ALA A 23 -12.19 5.22 4.47
C ALA A 23 -12.86 3.91 4.93
N SER A 24 -12.05 2.94 5.38
CA SER A 24 -12.54 1.67 5.92
C SER A 24 -13.33 1.86 7.23
N GLN A 25 -12.87 2.73 8.13
CA GLN A 25 -13.57 3.03 9.39
C GLN A 25 -14.95 3.66 9.14
N PHE A 26 -15.09 4.45 8.08
CA PHE A 26 -16.34 5.09 7.69
C PHE A 26 -17.19 4.27 6.72
N ALA A 27 -16.80 3.02 6.44
CA ALA A 27 -17.46 2.13 5.48
C ALA A 27 -17.58 2.73 4.07
N LEU A 28 -16.59 3.52 3.65
CA LEU A 28 -16.53 4.19 2.36
C LEU A 28 -15.52 3.50 1.42
N PRO A 29 -15.84 3.35 0.12
CA PRO A 29 -14.84 2.96 -0.85
C PRO A 29 -13.75 4.04 -0.95
N ALA A 30 -12.48 3.63 -1.01
CA ALA A 30 -11.34 4.53 -1.24
C ALA A 30 -11.25 4.99 -2.71
N ASN A 31 -12.38 5.45 -3.25
CA ASN A 31 -12.43 6.06 -4.57
C ASN A 31 -11.75 7.45 -4.52
N PRO A 32 -11.40 8.04 -5.68
CA PRO A 32 -10.62 9.27 -5.71
C PRO A 32 -11.29 10.49 -5.04
N VAL A 33 -12.61 10.57 -5.06
CA VAL A 33 -13.34 11.67 -4.42
C VAL A 33 -13.29 11.52 -2.90
N ASN A 34 -13.58 10.32 -2.42
CA ASN A 34 -13.57 10.04 -0.99
C ASN A 34 -12.15 10.18 -0.42
N TYR A 35 -11.15 9.69 -1.15
CA TYR A 35 -9.75 9.87 -0.78
C TYR A 35 -9.37 11.34 -0.69
N ALA A 36 -9.73 12.18 -1.68
CA ALA A 36 -9.40 13.60 -1.66
C ALA A 36 -10.00 14.31 -0.43
N VAL A 37 -11.26 14.03 -0.07
CA VAL A 37 -11.90 14.61 1.12
C VAL A 37 -11.21 14.17 2.42
N LEU A 38 -10.90 12.87 2.53
CA LEU A 38 -10.25 12.33 3.73
C LEU A 38 -8.78 12.78 3.86
N TYR A 39 -8.08 12.90 2.74
CA TYR A 39 -6.73 13.46 2.69
C TYR A 39 -6.75 14.91 3.17
N GLU A 40 -7.61 15.76 2.59
CA GLU A 40 -7.76 17.16 2.99
C GLU A 40 -8.13 17.31 4.48
N TYR A 41 -9.02 16.43 4.95
CA TYR A 41 -9.43 16.39 6.36
C TYR A 41 -8.26 16.11 7.30
N VAL A 42 -7.44 15.12 6.97
CA VAL A 42 -6.27 14.72 7.78
C VAL A 42 -5.15 15.75 7.66
N ALA A 43 -4.95 16.34 6.47
CA ALA A 43 -3.99 17.41 6.22
C ALA A 43 -4.29 18.66 7.07
N GLY A 44 -5.56 18.88 7.40
CA GLY A 44 -6.01 19.98 8.25
C GLY A 44 -5.88 21.37 7.61
N GLN A 45 -5.57 21.44 6.32
CA GLN A 45 -5.33 22.67 5.57
C GLN A 45 -6.61 23.37 5.12
N ASN A 46 -7.76 22.70 5.24
CA ASN A 46 -9.09 23.25 4.97
C ASN A 46 -10.00 23.14 6.21
N PRO A 47 -9.84 24.04 7.20
CA PRO A 47 -10.65 24.03 8.42
C PRO A 47 -12.18 24.03 8.17
N PRO A 48 -12.71 24.74 7.16
CA PRO A 48 -14.13 24.64 6.79
C PRO A 48 -14.58 23.23 6.39
N LEU A 49 -13.79 22.53 5.57
CA LEU A 49 -14.05 21.13 5.21
C LEU A 49 -14.01 20.24 6.45
N SER A 50 -13.00 20.42 7.31
CA SER A 50 -12.87 19.58 8.50
C SER A 50 -14.03 19.73 9.47
N ALA A 51 -14.46 20.96 9.74
CA ALA A 51 -15.63 21.22 10.56
C ALA A 51 -16.91 20.63 9.96
N ALA A 52 -17.09 20.71 8.63
CA ALA A 52 -18.25 20.13 7.96
C ALA A 52 -18.24 18.59 8.03
N LEU A 53 -17.07 17.95 7.87
CA LEU A 53 -16.95 16.51 8.00
C LEU A 53 -17.20 16.04 9.44
N ASP A 54 -16.68 16.77 10.44
CA ASP A 54 -16.92 16.47 11.86
C ASP A 54 -18.41 16.55 12.22
N GLN A 55 -19.12 17.58 11.75
CA GLN A 55 -20.57 17.67 11.94
C GLN A 55 -21.34 16.52 11.31
N LEU A 56 -20.93 16.05 10.13
CA LEU A 56 -21.56 14.88 9.49
C LEU A 56 -21.32 13.61 10.31
N ARG A 57 -20.13 13.46 10.89
CA ARG A 57 -19.77 12.32 11.76
C ARG A 57 -20.52 12.33 13.08
N GLU A 58 -20.79 13.49 13.66
CA GLU A 58 -21.56 13.60 14.91
C GLU A 58 -23.04 13.28 14.71
N ASN A 59 -23.60 13.59 13.54
CA ASN A 59 -25.03 13.46 13.27
C ASN A 59 -25.43 12.14 12.59
N ALA A 60 -24.48 11.38 12.05
CA ALA A 60 -24.75 10.15 11.31
C ALA A 60 -23.93 8.97 11.84
N LYS A 61 -24.55 7.79 11.86
CA LYS A 61 -23.89 6.54 12.27
C LYS A 61 -22.88 6.06 11.22
N ASP A 62 -23.19 6.30 9.94
CA ASP A 62 -22.39 5.95 8.76
C ASP A 62 -22.36 7.15 7.79
N LEU A 63 -21.20 7.38 7.15
CA LEU A 63 -21.05 8.38 6.09
C LEU A 63 -21.41 7.78 4.74
N THR A 64 -21.89 8.62 3.81
CA THR A 64 -22.27 8.19 2.46
C THR A 64 -21.42 8.85 1.38
N ASP A 65 -21.24 8.17 0.26
CA ASP A 65 -20.55 8.70 -0.92
C ASP A 65 -21.16 10.02 -1.44
N ALA A 66 -22.48 10.20 -1.26
CA ALA A 66 -23.16 11.44 -1.64
C ALA A 66 -22.73 12.63 -0.76
N GLN A 67 -22.54 12.40 0.54
CA GLN A 67 -22.08 13.44 1.47
C GLN A 67 -20.63 13.85 1.17
N LEU A 68 -19.74 12.88 0.92
CA LEU A 68 -18.35 13.19 0.56
C LEU A 68 -18.25 13.86 -0.81
N ASN A 69 -19.07 13.46 -1.79
CA ASN A 69 -19.16 14.19 -3.05
C ASN A 69 -19.58 15.65 -2.84
N ALA A 70 -20.56 15.93 -1.98
CA ALA A 70 -20.98 17.29 -1.69
C ALA A 70 -19.86 18.11 -1.03
N LEU A 71 -19.12 17.52 -0.09
CA LEU A 71 -17.94 18.16 0.52
C LEU A 71 -16.86 18.45 -0.52
N TYR A 72 -16.54 17.47 -1.37
CA TYR A 72 -15.55 17.63 -2.43
C TYR A 72 -15.88 18.81 -3.35
N HIS A 73 -17.13 18.91 -3.82
CA HIS A 73 -17.54 20.00 -4.70
C HIS A 73 -17.60 21.36 -4.00
N SER A 74 -17.90 21.37 -2.70
CA SER A 74 -18.04 22.61 -1.93
C SER A 74 -16.70 23.19 -1.48
N PHE A 75 -15.69 22.34 -1.29
CA PHE A 75 -14.46 22.72 -0.60
C PHE A 75 -13.16 22.37 -1.34
N ILE A 76 -13.18 21.46 -2.34
CA ILE A 76 -11.98 20.97 -3.04
C ILE A 76 -12.03 21.22 -4.56
N SER A 77 -13.20 21.12 -5.22
CA SER A 77 -13.30 21.26 -6.69
C SER A 77 -12.98 22.66 -7.24
N GLY A 78 -12.49 23.56 -6.39
CA GLY A 78 -11.88 24.83 -6.77
C GLY A 78 -10.41 24.66 -7.16
N ASN A 79 -10.19 24.37 -8.44
CA ASN A 79 -9.03 24.81 -9.22
C ASN A 79 -7.74 23.95 -9.32
N ASP A 80 -7.71 22.66 -8.98
CA ASP A 80 -6.49 21.86 -9.21
C ASP A 80 -6.69 20.40 -9.68
N GLU A 81 -7.28 20.23 -10.87
CA GLU A 81 -7.41 18.92 -11.55
C GLU A 81 -6.05 18.26 -11.82
N GLN A 82 -4.98 19.04 -11.92
CA GLN A 82 -3.64 18.56 -12.27
C GLN A 82 -2.94 17.90 -11.08
N ALA A 83 -2.97 18.51 -9.89
CA ALA A 83 -2.45 17.90 -8.66
C ALA A 83 -3.14 16.56 -8.36
N LEU A 84 -4.47 16.50 -8.55
CA LEU A 84 -5.23 15.26 -8.39
C LEU A 84 -4.81 14.17 -9.40
N LYS A 85 -4.38 14.55 -10.59
CA LYS A 85 -3.92 13.61 -11.62
C LYS A 85 -2.55 13.01 -11.29
N GLU A 86 -1.64 13.82 -10.75
CA GLU A 86 -0.28 13.37 -10.38
C GLU A 86 -0.32 12.43 -9.17
N VAL A 87 -1.12 12.76 -8.15
CA VAL A 87 -1.36 11.87 -7.01
C VAL A 87 -1.97 10.54 -7.45
N ARG A 88 -2.91 10.55 -8.41
CA ARG A 88 -3.48 9.31 -8.97
C ARG A 88 -2.43 8.44 -9.66
N GLN A 89 -1.50 9.04 -10.40
CA GLN A 89 -0.44 8.30 -11.09
C GLN A 89 0.56 7.69 -10.11
N ALA A 90 0.99 8.46 -9.09
CA ALA A 90 1.90 7.97 -8.06
C ALA A 90 1.28 6.81 -7.26
N LEU A 91 0.01 6.94 -6.86
CA LEU A 91 -0.70 5.90 -6.11
C LEU A 91 -0.85 4.61 -6.93
N SER A 92 -1.19 4.74 -8.22
CA SER A 92 -1.27 3.58 -9.13
C SER A 92 0.07 2.86 -9.24
N GLY A 93 1.16 3.61 -9.43
CA GLY A 93 2.50 3.02 -9.55
C GLY A 93 2.95 2.27 -8.30
N MET A 94 2.64 2.78 -7.10
CA MET A 94 2.96 2.10 -5.84
C MET A 94 2.15 0.81 -5.65
N VAL A 95 0.87 0.83 -6.00
CA VAL A 95 0.01 -0.37 -5.93
C VAL A 95 0.51 -1.43 -6.91
N ASP A 96 0.87 -1.04 -8.13
CA ASP A 96 1.37 -1.96 -9.15
C ASP A 96 2.72 -2.57 -8.75
N SER A 97 3.64 -1.76 -8.20
CA SER A 97 4.93 -2.25 -7.69
C SER A 97 4.74 -3.27 -6.55
N THR A 98 3.91 -2.92 -5.56
CA THR A 98 3.61 -3.80 -4.42
C THR A 98 3.00 -5.12 -4.87
N ARG A 99 2.07 -5.06 -5.83
CA ARG A 99 1.43 -6.25 -6.40
C ARG A 99 2.44 -7.16 -7.09
N ASN A 100 3.33 -6.60 -7.91
CA ASN A 100 4.36 -7.37 -8.61
C ASN A 100 5.32 -8.06 -7.63
N SER A 101 5.75 -7.39 -6.57
CA SER A 101 6.62 -7.98 -5.55
C SER A 101 5.92 -9.09 -4.76
N LEU A 102 4.63 -8.92 -4.44
CA LEU A 102 3.82 -9.98 -3.81
C LEU A 102 3.62 -11.19 -4.71
N ASP A 103 3.32 -10.98 -6.00
CA ASP A 103 3.14 -12.06 -6.97
C ASP A 103 4.43 -12.89 -7.13
N LYS A 104 5.60 -12.21 -7.17
CA LYS A 104 6.91 -12.87 -7.26
C LYS A 104 7.21 -13.75 -6.04
N VAL A 105 6.89 -13.27 -4.85
CA VAL A 105 7.06 -14.03 -3.60
C VAL A 105 6.07 -15.19 -3.53
N SER A 106 4.83 -14.98 -3.95
CA SER A 106 3.82 -16.04 -4.02
C SER A 106 4.25 -17.19 -4.94
N GLN A 107 4.74 -16.87 -6.15
CA GLN A 107 5.26 -17.88 -7.08
C GLN A 107 6.47 -18.63 -6.51
N THR A 108 7.42 -17.91 -5.90
CA THR A 108 8.61 -18.53 -5.29
C THR A 108 8.22 -19.41 -4.10
N SER A 109 7.24 -18.99 -3.30
CA SER A 109 6.71 -19.77 -2.19
C SER A 109 6.04 -21.06 -2.65
N GLN A 110 5.28 -20.99 -3.73
CA GLN A 110 4.58 -22.15 -4.27
C GLN A 110 5.56 -23.17 -4.85
N ALA A 111 6.59 -22.72 -5.59
CA ALA A 111 7.66 -23.58 -6.09
C ALA A 111 8.46 -24.22 -4.94
N TYR A 112 8.78 -23.45 -3.89
CA TYR A 112 9.44 -23.96 -2.70
C TYR A 112 8.62 -25.06 -2.02
N GLN A 113 7.31 -24.86 -1.86
CA GLN A 113 6.41 -25.86 -1.27
C GLN A 113 6.32 -27.14 -2.10
N GLU A 114 6.19 -27.05 -3.42
CA GLU A 114 6.17 -28.23 -4.30
C GLU A 114 7.49 -29.01 -4.22
N ASN A 115 8.63 -28.32 -4.28
CA ASN A 115 9.93 -28.95 -4.20
C ASN A 115 10.19 -29.59 -2.82
N LEU A 116 9.68 -28.99 -1.74
CA LEU A 116 9.68 -29.57 -0.40
C LEU A 116 8.89 -30.87 -0.33
N ASP A 117 7.66 -30.87 -0.84
CA ASP A 117 6.78 -32.04 -0.83
C ASP A 117 7.36 -33.20 -1.65
N VAL A 118 7.94 -32.90 -2.82
CA VAL A 118 8.61 -33.90 -3.67
C VAL A 118 9.84 -34.46 -2.96
N SER A 119 10.68 -33.60 -2.40
CA SER A 119 11.92 -34.00 -1.73
C SER A 119 11.64 -34.81 -0.47
N ALA A 120 10.62 -34.43 0.32
CA ALA A 120 10.21 -35.18 1.51
C ALA A 120 9.70 -36.59 1.17
N LYS A 121 8.95 -36.75 0.07
CA LYS A 121 8.52 -38.06 -0.43
C LYS A 121 9.72 -38.89 -0.90
N GLN A 122 10.63 -38.30 -1.67
CA GLN A 122 11.82 -38.99 -2.15
C GLN A 122 12.73 -39.44 -0.99
N LEU A 123 12.88 -38.62 0.06
CA LEU A 123 13.63 -38.96 1.27
C LEU A 123 13.00 -40.12 2.07
N THR A 124 11.69 -40.32 1.98
CA THR A 124 11.00 -41.41 2.68
C THR A 124 11.33 -42.78 2.06
N ASP A 125 11.56 -42.81 0.74
CA ASP A 125 11.84 -44.03 -0.04
C ASP A 125 13.33 -44.19 -0.42
N ALA A 126 14.20 -43.26 -0.03
CA ALA A 126 15.60 -43.22 -0.45
C ALA A 126 16.54 -44.06 0.42
N GLU A 127 17.45 -44.80 -0.24
CA GLU A 127 18.65 -45.34 0.39
C GLU A 127 19.60 -44.20 0.85
N PRO A 128 20.41 -44.39 1.91
CA PRO A 128 21.22 -43.33 2.52
C PRO A 128 22.15 -42.56 1.56
N SER A 129 22.56 -43.19 0.46
CA SER A 129 23.42 -42.57 -0.55
C SER A 129 22.71 -41.54 -1.43
N GLY A 130 21.39 -41.66 -1.64
CA GLY A 130 20.59 -40.69 -2.43
C GLY A 130 20.01 -39.55 -1.60
N ALA A 131 19.96 -39.70 -0.27
CA ALA A 131 19.44 -38.70 0.64
C ALA A 131 20.27 -37.40 0.65
N VAL A 132 21.58 -37.50 0.44
CA VAL A 132 22.50 -36.34 0.44
C VAL A 132 22.14 -35.37 -0.69
N ASP A 133 21.92 -35.86 -1.91
CA ASP A 133 21.60 -35.02 -3.06
C ASP A 133 20.23 -34.33 -2.90
N ILE A 134 19.25 -35.04 -2.33
CA ILE A 134 17.91 -34.48 -2.06
C ILE A 134 17.99 -33.38 -0.99
N ILE A 135 18.76 -33.60 0.08
CA ILE A 135 18.99 -32.59 1.12
C ILE A 135 19.73 -31.38 0.55
N THR A 136 20.72 -31.57 -0.31
CA THR A 136 21.43 -30.48 -0.99
C THR A 136 20.47 -29.65 -1.85
N HIS A 137 19.57 -30.29 -2.62
CA HIS A 137 18.56 -29.57 -3.39
C HIS A 137 17.60 -28.78 -2.48
N LEU A 138 17.17 -29.35 -1.35
CA LEU A 138 16.32 -28.67 -0.37
C LEU A 138 16.99 -27.42 0.23
N ILE A 139 18.28 -27.52 0.52
CA ILE A 139 19.08 -26.39 1.01
C ILE A 139 19.12 -25.27 -0.04
N ASP A 140 19.38 -25.61 -1.31
CA ASP A 140 19.39 -24.63 -2.40
C ASP A 140 18.04 -23.92 -2.57
N GLU A 141 16.94 -24.66 -2.50
CA GLU A 141 15.61 -24.09 -2.65
C GLU A 141 15.22 -23.21 -1.44
N THR A 142 15.65 -23.61 -0.24
CA THR A 142 15.51 -22.79 0.98
C THR A 142 16.29 -21.48 0.87
N LEU A 143 17.52 -21.54 0.36
CA LEU A 143 18.37 -20.37 0.14
C LEU A 143 17.76 -19.42 -0.91
N ARG A 144 17.14 -19.95 -1.97
CA ARG A 144 16.40 -19.14 -2.97
C ARG A 144 15.20 -18.44 -2.34
N MET A 145 14.41 -19.12 -1.52
CA MET A 145 13.29 -18.54 -0.79
C MET A 145 13.75 -17.43 0.18
N GLN A 146 14.86 -17.66 0.87
CA GLN A 146 15.45 -16.68 1.78
C GLN A 146 15.96 -15.44 1.00
N ALA A 147 16.58 -15.65 -0.17
CA ALA A 147 17.00 -14.55 -1.05
C ALA A 147 15.81 -13.76 -1.62
N ALA A 148 14.74 -14.42 -2.03
CA ALA A 148 13.52 -13.76 -2.50
C ALA A 148 12.85 -12.95 -1.38
N SER A 149 12.74 -13.51 -0.17
CA SER A 149 12.23 -12.80 1.00
C SER A 149 13.10 -11.60 1.37
N ARG A 150 14.42 -11.73 1.29
CA ARG A 150 15.35 -10.62 1.55
C ARG A 150 15.25 -9.54 0.49
N SER A 151 15.14 -9.91 -0.79
CA SER A 151 14.91 -8.96 -1.88
C SER A 151 13.60 -8.21 -1.71
N LEU A 152 12.52 -8.86 -1.26
CA LEU A 152 11.27 -8.18 -0.91
C LEU A 152 11.49 -7.21 0.25
N GLN A 153 12.18 -7.62 1.30
CA GLN A 153 12.49 -6.74 2.43
C GLN A 153 13.35 -5.56 2.00
N GLU A 154 14.32 -5.75 1.11
CA GLU A 154 15.16 -4.70 0.53
C GLU A 154 14.37 -3.78 -0.39
N GLU A 155 13.44 -4.30 -1.19
CA GLU A 155 12.57 -3.50 -2.06
C GLU A 155 11.55 -2.70 -1.24
N LEU A 156 11.02 -3.28 -0.16
CA LEU A 156 10.20 -2.57 0.83
C LEU A 156 11.02 -1.56 1.64
N ALA A 157 12.26 -1.88 1.99
CA ALA A 157 13.17 -0.99 2.71
C ALA A 157 13.60 0.16 1.80
N LYS A 158 13.95 -0.11 0.54
CA LYS A 158 14.25 0.90 -0.47
C LYS A 158 13.03 1.74 -0.79
N THR A 159 11.85 1.15 -0.90
CA THR A 159 10.61 1.94 -0.99
C THR A 159 10.48 2.84 0.25
N ASN A 160 10.80 2.36 1.46
CA ASN A 160 10.88 3.19 2.67
C ASN A 160 12.06 4.19 2.71
N GLU A 161 13.15 3.94 1.99
CA GLU A 161 14.38 4.74 2.02
C GLU A 161 14.38 5.80 0.91
N ASP A 162 13.87 5.49 -0.27
CA ASP A 162 13.43 6.44 -1.30
C ASP A 162 12.38 7.38 -0.68
N LEU A 163 11.44 6.86 0.14
CA LEU A 163 10.56 7.67 0.99
C LEU A 163 11.32 8.56 2.01
N SER A 164 12.53 8.18 2.45
CA SER A 164 13.33 8.92 3.46
C SER A 164 14.37 9.89 2.87
N SER A 165 14.88 9.63 1.67
CA SER A 165 15.83 10.49 0.97
C SER A 165 15.12 11.68 0.32
N LEU A 166 13.90 11.46 -0.16
CA LEU A 166 12.94 12.50 -0.51
C LEU A 166 12.48 13.36 0.70
N ARG A 167 12.92 13.03 1.93
CA ARG A 167 12.73 13.81 3.16
C ARG A 167 13.86 14.82 3.44
N THR A 168 14.98 14.76 2.69
CA THR A 168 16.17 15.59 2.92
C THR A 168 16.46 16.62 1.81
N GLU A 169 15.82 16.51 0.64
CA GLU A 169 15.75 17.55 -0.40
C GLU A 169 14.46 18.36 -0.27
#